data_AF-A0A7S1X5B8-F1
#
_entry.id   AF-A0A7S1X5B8-F1
#
_cell.length_a   1.000
_cell.length_b   1.000
_cell.length_c   1.000
_cell.angle_alpha   90.00
_cell.angle_beta   90.00
_cell.angle_gamma   90.00
#
_symmetry.space_group_name_H-M   'P 1'
#
loop_
_entity.id
_entity.type
_entity.pdbx_description
1 polymer ?
#
loop_
_entity_poly.entity_id
_entity_poly.type
_entity_poly.pdbx_seq_one_letter_code
_entity_poly.pdbx_strand_id
1 'polypeptide(L)'
;EAEEEEVEVGGGRGVSAMGLLRRMCRMADDKTYGRQTQRLAALRWIAATATSLRSDLRPTFFPLMLIPLYRICEGAAPSPDPVKDLATEVLSHLRETTDSDTFLMAYNRARDSVNQVRTSRKRAQAMEKMLDPEAAAQKRVKKQERRTAGRKRKMEMIRQARGLGLVVKNKKQAKGKQVGR
;
A
#
# COMPACT_ATOMS: atom_id res chain seq x y z
N GLU A 1 29.34 4.87 40.09
CA GLU A 1 28.05 5.49 39.73
C GLU A 1 27.82 5.25 38.25
N ALA A 2 26.59 4.81 37.93
CA ALA A 2 26.00 4.57 36.62
C ALA A 2 26.71 3.55 35.69
N GLU A 3 26.45 2.27 35.96
CA GLU A 3 26.49 1.22 34.94
C GLU A 3 25.37 1.48 33.93
N GLU A 4 25.72 1.68 32.67
CA GLU A 4 24.79 1.80 31.55
C GLU A 4 24.18 0.42 31.29
N GLU A 5 22.93 0.23 31.72
CA GLU A 5 22.13 -0.94 31.36
C GLU A 5 21.87 -0.94 29.84
N GLU A 6 22.71 -1.66 29.10
CA GLU A 6 22.39 -2.10 27.75
C GLU A 6 21.20 -3.06 27.82
N VAL A 7 19.99 -2.52 27.59
CA VAL A 7 18.80 -3.35 27.40
C VAL A 7 18.90 -4.02 26.02
N GLU A 8 19.56 -5.18 25.98
CA GLU A 8 19.45 -6.13 24.87
C GLU A 8 17.97 -6.55 24.74
N VAL A 9 17.25 -5.94 23.80
CA VAL A 9 15.92 -6.42 23.44
C VAL A 9 16.08 -7.69 22.60
N GLY A 10 16.21 -8.81 23.30
CA GLY A 10 16.27 -10.16 22.75
C GLY A 10 15.16 -10.41 21.72
N GLY A 11 15.57 -10.51 20.45
CA GLY A 11 14.70 -10.77 19.31
C GLY A 11 14.21 -12.22 19.27
N GLY A 12 13.30 -12.58 20.19
CA GLY A 12 12.56 -13.82 20.10
C GLY A 12 11.73 -13.86 18.81
N ARG A 13 11.87 -14.93 18.02
CA ARG A 13 11.03 -15.26 16.85
C ARG A 13 9.60 -15.66 17.26
N GLY A 14 9.02 -14.95 18.22
CA GLY A 14 7.64 -15.11 18.67
C GLY A 14 6.68 -14.24 17.85
N VAL A 15 5.42 -14.66 17.77
CA VAL A 15 4.35 -13.82 17.22
C VAL A 15 4.06 -12.71 18.24
N SER A 16 4.63 -11.51 18.02
CA SER A 16 4.27 -10.31 18.81
C SER A 16 3.05 -9.60 18.21
N ALA A 17 2.25 -8.94 19.06
CA ALA A 17 1.11 -8.12 18.61
C ALA A 17 1.54 -7.05 17.60
N MET A 18 2.65 -6.36 17.89
CA MET A 18 3.27 -5.40 16.98
C MET A 18 3.71 -6.05 15.66
N GLY A 19 4.28 -7.26 15.69
CA GLY A 19 4.69 -8.00 14.51
C GLY A 19 3.50 -8.41 13.64
N LEU A 20 2.41 -8.89 14.26
CA LEU A 20 1.18 -9.22 13.57
C LEU A 20 0.54 -7.97 12.94
N LEU A 21 0.47 -6.87 13.69
CA LEU A 21 -0.06 -5.61 13.19
C LEU A 21 0.68 -5.14 11.94
N ARG A 22 2.02 -5.15 11.96
CA ARG A 22 2.84 -4.78 10.79
C ARG A 22 2.56 -5.67 9.59
N ARG A 23 2.36 -6.99 9.80
CA ARG A 23 2.01 -7.93 8.72
C ARG A 23 0.64 -7.61 8.13
N MET A 24 -0.36 -7.34 8.96
CA MET A 24 -1.71 -7.00 8.50
C MET A 24 -1.74 -5.65 7.78
N CYS A 25 -1.04 -4.64 8.29
CA CYS A 25 -0.92 -3.34 7.61
C CYS A 25 -0.22 -3.47 6.26
N ARG A 26 0.84 -4.30 6.17
CA ARG A 26 1.51 -4.60 4.89
C ARG A 26 0.60 -5.35 3.92
N MET A 27 -0.23 -6.26 4.43
CA MET A 27 -1.21 -6.99 3.62
C MET A 27 -2.28 -6.07 3.05
N ALA A 28 -2.78 -5.09 3.83
CA ALA A 28 -3.72 -4.08 3.33
C ALA A 28 -3.10 -3.21 2.20
N ASP A 29 -1.83 -2.86 2.35
CA ASP A 29 -1.02 -2.08 1.40
C ASP A 29 -0.55 -2.88 0.16
N ASP A 30 -0.78 -4.19 0.11
CA ASP A 30 -0.33 -5.03 -1.00
C ASP A 30 -0.98 -4.59 -2.31
N LYS A 31 -0.18 -4.32 -3.34
CA LYS A 31 -0.67 -3.83 -4.65
C LYS A 31 -0.87 -4.96 -5.66
N THR A 32 -0.64 -6.20 -5.25
CA THR A 32 -0.80 -7.36 -6.11
C THR A 32 -2.28 -7.55 -6.44
N TYR A 33 -2.64 -7.49 -7.73
CA TYR A 33 -4.04 -7.55 -8.18
C TYR A 33 -4.79 -8.80 -7.68
N GLY A 34 -4.12 -9.96 -7.66
CA GLY A 34 -4.68 -11.22 -7.18
C GLY A 34 -4.88 -11.32 -5.67
N ARG A 35 -4.45 -10.32 -4.88
CA ARG A 35 -4.52 -10.35 -3.41
C ARG A 35 -5.65 -9.50 -2.81
N GLN A 36 -6.66 -9.16 -3.62
CA GLN A 36 -7.72 -8.24 -3.21
C GLN A 36 -8.51 -8.75 -1.99
N THR A 37 -8.82 -10.04 -1.92
CA THR A 37 -9.55 -10.62 -0.79
C THR A 37 -8.75 -10.53 0.51
N GLN A 38 -7.45 -10.78 0.46
CA GLN A 38 -6.56 -10.65 1.62
C GLN A 38 -6.47 -9.19 2.09
N ARG A 39 -6.42 -8.22 1.17
CA ARG A 39 -6.43 -6.79 1.52
C ARG A 39 -7.71 -6.40 2.24
N LEU A 40 -8.86 -6.85 1.73
CA LEU A 40 -10.17 -6.57 2.33
C LEU A 40 -10.29 -7.22 3.72
N ALA A 41 -9.79 -8.44 3.89
CA ALA A 41 -9.74 -9.09 5.20
C ALA A 41 -8.82 -8.33 6.17
N ALA A 42 -7.67 -7.85 5.69
CA ALA A 42 -6.75 -7.05 6.49
C ALA A 42 -7.35 -5.72 6.95
N LEU A 43 -8.11 -5.03 6.09
CA LEU A 43 -8.82 -3.80 6.45
C LEU A 43 -9.90 -4.04 7.51
N ARG A 44 -10.71 -5.10 7.37
CA ARG A 44 -11.70 -5.48 8.40
C ARG A 44 -11.03 -5.83 9.72
N TRP A 45 -9.91 -6.54 9.67
CA TRP A 45 -9.12 -6.85 10.85
C TRP A 45 -8.56 -5.59 11.51
N ILE A 46 -8.10 -4.60 10.72
CA ILE A 46 -7.66 -3.30 11.25
C ILE A 46 -8.80 -2.60 12.00
N ALA A 47 -10.00 -2.54 11.42
CA ALA A 47 -11.17 -1.98 12.11
C ALA A 47 -11.47 -2.70 13.43
N ALA A 48 -11.57 -4.04 13.41
CA ALA A 48 -11.87 -4.84 14.60
C ALA A 48 -10.81 -4.68 15.70
N THR A 49 -9.53 -4.66 15.32
CA THR A 49 -8.42 -4.49 16.26
C THR A 49 -8.34 -3.08 16.84
N ALA A 50 -8.61 -2.06 16.04
CA ALA A 50 -8.63 -0.69 16.53
C ALA A 50 -9.79 -0.44 17.51
N THR A 51 -10.96 -1.04 17.29
CA THR A 51 -12.11 -0.95 18.21
C THR A 51 -11.88 -1.73 19.51
N SER A 52 -11.18 -2.87 19.46
CA SER A 52 -10.84 -3.66 20.66
C SER A 52 -9.62 -3.15 21.43
N LEU A 53 -8.94 -2.11 20.93
CA LEU A 53 -7.75 -1.57 21.57
C LEU A 53 -8.12 -0.68 22.77
N ARG A 54 -7.47 -0.97 23.90
CA ARG A 54 -7.49 -0.10 25.08
C ARG A 54 -6.93 1.29 24.74
N SER A 55 -7.45 2.33 25.40
CA SER A 55 -7.13 3.74 25.13
C SER A 55 -5.64 4.07 25.30
N ASP A 56 -4.98 3.48 26.29
CA ASP A 56 -3.55 3.62 26.59
C ASP A 56 -2.62 3.13 25.46
N LEU A 57 -3.06 2.13 24.69
CA LEU A 57 -2.28 1.55 23.61
C LEU A 57 -2.50 2.25 22.25
N ARG A 58 -3.56 3.06 22.12
CA ARG A 58 -3.92 3.71 20.84
C ARG A 58 -2.80 4.57 20.26
N PRO A 59 -2.12 5.46 21.02
CA PRO A 59 -1.06 6.31 20.47
C PRO A 59 0.10 5.54 19.82
N THR A 60 0.36 4.33 20.31
CA THR A 60 1.45 3.46 19.82
C THR A 60 1.08 2.72 18.53
N PHE A 61 -0.14 2.20 18.44
CA PHE A 61 -0.55 1.33 17.34
C PHE A 61 -1.33 2.03 16.23
N PHE A 62 -2.11 3.07 16.55
CA PHE A 62 -2.93 3.79 15.56
C PHE A 62 -2.12 4.39 14.41
N PRO A 63 -0.97 5.05 14.64
CA PRO A 63 -0.18 5.58 13.54
C PRO A 63 0.22 4.50 12.52
N LEU A 64 0.43 3.25 12.96
CA LEU A 64 0.77 2.14 12.08
C LEU A 64 -0.43 1.67 11.24
N MET A 65 -1.62 1.60 11.85
CA MET A 65 -2.88 1.24 11.20
C MET A 65 -3.34 2.29 10.17
N LEU A 66 -3.09 3.57 10.46
CA LEU A 66 -3.52 4.69 9.61
C LEU A 66 -2.65 4.86 8.35
N ILE A 67 -1.40 4.38 8.35
CA ILE A 67 -0.52 4.44 7.16
C ILE A 67 -1.14 3.78 5.92
N PRO A 68 -1.59 2.51 5.95
CA PRO A 68 -2.21 1.89 4.78
C PRO A 68 -3.54 2.57 4.40
N LEU A 69 -4.34 3.00 5.39
CA LEU A 69 -5.60 3.72 5.13
C LEU A 69 -5.35 5.03 4.38
N TYR A 70 -4.40 5.83 4.86
CA TYR A 70 -3.95 7.06 4.19
C TYR A 70 -3.47 6.80 2.75
N ARG A 71 -2.67 5.73 2.55
CA ARG A 71 -2.15 5.37 1.23
C ARG A 71 -3.22 4.89 0.26
N ILE A 72 -4.29 4.25 0.75
CA ILE A 72 -5.36 3.73 -0.09
C ILE A 72 -6.35 4.84 -0.45
N CYS A 73 -6.72 5.69 0.52
CA CYS A 73 -7.71 6.76 0.34
C CYS A 73 -7.13 7.99 -0.37
N GLU A 74 -6.00 8.52 0.13
CA GLU A 74 -5.40 9.77 -0.38
C GLU A 74 -4.12 9.53 -1.22
N GLY A 75 -3.69 8.28 -1.36
CA GLY A 75 -2.46 7.98 -2.08
C GLY A 75 -2.57 8.13 -3.59
N ALA A 76 -1.46 8.54 -4.21
CA ALA A 76 -1.34 8.64 -5.67
C ALA A 76 -1.38 7.28 -6.41
N ALA A 77 -1.33 6.16 -5.67
CA ALA A 77 -1.34 4.83 -6.28
C ALA A 77 -2.80 4.37 -6.51
N PRO A 78 -3.13 3.86 -7.71
CA PRO A 78 -4.46 3.32 -7.95
C PRO A 78 -4.68 2.08 -7.07
N SER A 79 -5.77 2.08 -6.32
CA SER A 79 -6.32 0.91 -5.63
C SER A 79 -7.66 0.52 -6.29
N PRO A 80 -8.04 -0.76 -6.29
CA PRO A 80 -9.36 -1.19 -6.73
C PRO A 80 -10.46 -0.53 -5.91
N ASP A 81 -11.56 -0.15 -6.57
CA ASP A 81 -12.70 0.54 -5.94
C ASP A 81 -13.19 -0.15 -4.65
N PRO A 82 -13.39 -1.49 -4.59
CA PRO A 82 -13.89 -2.13 -3.36
C PRO A 82 -12.95 -1.99 -2.17
N VAL A 83 -11.65 -1.84 -2.42
CA VAL A 83 -10.65 -1.69 -1.36
C VAL A 83 -10.62 -0.24 -0.88
N LYS A 84 -10.84 0.72 -1.79
CA LYS A 84 -10.94 2.13 -1.44
C LYS A 84 -12.19 2.40 -0.60
N ASP A 85 -13.33 1.90 -1.04
CA ASP A 85 -14.61 2.10 -0.37
C ASP A 85 -14.55 1.56 1.07
N LEU A 86 -14.03 0.34 1.24
CA LEU A 86 -13.83 -0.24 2.57
C LEU A 86 -12.80 0.55 3.39
N ALA A 87 -11.70 1.00 2.80
CA ALA A 87 -10.71 1.79 3.54
C ALA A 87 -11.29 3.14 4.00
N THR A 88 -12.14 3.78 3.20
CA THR A 88 -12.83 5.03 3.58
C THR A 88 -13.85 4.79 4.69
N GLU A 89 -14.62 3.70 4.62
CA GLU A 89 -15.55 3.29 5.67
C GLU A 89 -14.82 3.03 6.99
N VAL A 90 -13.72 2.26 6.94
CA VAL A 90 -12.87 1.99 8.10
C VAL A 90 -12.32 3.29 8.68
N LEU A 91 -11.86 4.23 7.85
CA LEU A 91 -11.34 5.51 8.32
C LEU A 91 -12.41 6.34 9.05
N SER A 92 -13.63 6.40 8.52
CA SER A 92 -14.77 7.07 9.17
C SER A 92 -15.12 6.41 10.50
N HIS A 93 -15.20 5.07 10.53
CA HIS A 93 -15.45 4.30 11.75
C HIS A 93 -14.42 4.58 12.85
N LEU A 94 -13.13 4.65 12.50
CA LEU A 94 -12.06 4.96 13.45
C LEU A 94 -12.15 6.39 14.01
N ARG A 95 -12.62 7.33 13.19
CA ARG A 95 -12.82 8.72 13.60
C ARG A 95 -13.97 8.87 14.58
N GLU A 96 -15.04 8.07 14.43
CA GLU A 96 -16.21 8.11 15.31
C GLU A 96 -16.00 7.35 16.62
N THR A 97 -15.23 6.26 16.60
CA THR A 97 -15.00 5.39 17.77
C THR A 97 -13.84 5.80 18.67
N THR A 98 -13.07 6.82 18.29
CA THR A 98 -11.89 7.27 19.02
C THR A 98 -11.97 8.75 19.35
N ASP A 99 -11.34 9.13 20.47
CA ASP A 99 -11.16 10.53 20.84
C ASP A 99 -10.55 11.33 19.69
N SER A 100 -11.17 12.47 19.39
CA SER A 100 -10.85 13.27 18.20
C SER A 100 -9.38 13.69 18.14
N ASP A 101 -8.82 14.09 19.28
CA ASP A 101 -7.43 14.55 19.39
C ASP A 101 -6.42 13.42 19.16
N THR A 102 -6.60 12.29 19.86
CA THR A 102 -5.77 11.09 19.69
C THR A 102 -5.77 10.61 18.23
N PHE A 103 -6.95 10.59 17.59
CA PHE A 103 -7.07 10.23 16.19
C PHE A 103 -6.33 11.21 15.28
N LEU A 104 -6.51 12.52 15.48
CA LEU A 104 -5.89 13.56 14.67
C LEU A 104 -4.36 13.51 14.76
N MET A 105 -3.81 13.40 15.97
CA MET A 105 -2.36 13.25 16.18
C MET A 105 -1.80 12.02 15.47
N ALA A 106 -2.47 10.87 15.62
CA ALA A 106 -2.05 9.63 14.97
C ALA A 106 -2.14 9.71 13.43
N TYR A 107 -3.19 10.37 12.92
CA TYR A 107 -3.39 10.58 11.49
C TYR A 107 -2.31 11.46 10.88
N ASN A 108 -1.99 12.59 11.53
CA ASN A 108 -0.93 13.48 11.09
C ASN A 108 0.43 12.75 11.09
N ARG A 109 0.73 11.98 12.15
CA ARG A 109 1.96 11.17 12.19
C ARG A 109 2.05 10.16 11.04
N ALA A 110 0.93 9.50 10.71
CA ALA A 110 0.87 8.57 9.58
C ALA A 110 1.08 9.30 8.24
N ARG A 111 0.39 10.44 8.04
CA ARG A 111 0.52 11.30 6.85
C ARG A 111 1.96 11.78 6.66
N ASP A 112 2.59 12.28 7.72
CA ASP A 112 3.96 12.79 7.68
C ASP A 112 4.96 11.67 7.38
N SER A 113 4.81 10.50 7.99
CA SER A 113 5.62 9.33 7.68
C SER A 113 5.52 8.94 6.19
N VAL A 114 4.31 8.92 5.64
CA VAL A 114 4.11 8.62 4.22
C VAL A 114 4.75 9.69 3.33
N ASN A 115 4.61 10.96 3.68
CA ASN A 115 5.17 12.07 2.92
C ASN A 115 6.70 12.11 3.01
N GLN A 116 7.29 11.90 4.18
CA GLN A 116 8.74 11.82 4.39
C GLN A 116 9.36 10.68 3.57
N VAL A 117 8.72 9.51 3.52
CA VAL A 117 9.19 8.40 2.67
C VAL A 117 9.08 8.76 1.18
N ARG A 118 8.04 9.50 0.77
CA ARG A 118 7.91 9.96 -0.63
C ARG A 118 8.97 11.00 -0.99
N THR A 119 9.20 11.99 -0.15
CA THR A 119 10.15 13.08 -0.40
C THR A 119 11.59 12.56 -0.37
N SER A 120 11.94 11.71 0.59
CA SER A 120 13.26 11.05 0.65
C SER A 120 13.56 10.23 -0.60
N ARG A 121 12.58 9.46 -1.11
CA ARG A 121 12.74 8.73 -2.38
C ARG A 121 12.96 9.65 -3.57
N LYS A 122 12.25 10.78 -3.66
CA LYS A 122 12.46 11.76 -4.73
C LYS A 122 13.84 12.41 -4.63
N ARG A 123 14.27 12.79 -3.42
CA ARG A 123 15.60 13.35 -3.16
C ARG A 123 16.70 12.35 -3.54
N ALA A 124 16.59 11.10 -3.09
CA ALA A 124 17.55 10.04 -3.43
C ALA A 124 17.65 9.82 -4.95
N GLN A 125 16.53 9.81 -5.67
CA GLN A 125 16.55 9.70 -7.14
C GLN A 125 17.13 10.92 -7.85
N ALA A 126 16.98 12.11 -7.29
CA ALA A 126 17.61 13.32 -7.83
C ALA A 126 19.12 13.29 -7.62
N MET A 127 19.56 12.94 -6.40
CA MET A 127 20.98 12.78 -6.07
C MET A 127 21.64 11.70 -6.92
N GLU A 128 21.01 10.55 -7.09
CA GLU A 128 21.53 9.46 -7.93
C GLU A 128 21.81 9.92 -9.37
N LYS A 129 20.92 10.73 -9.95
CA LYS A 129 21.11 11.26 -11.32
C LYS A 129 22.24 12.29 -11.42
N MET A 130 22.51 13.02 -10.34
CA MET A 130 23.58 14.00 -10.29
C MET A 130 24.95 13.33 -10.09
N LEU A 131 25.00 12.30 -9.22
CA LEU A 131 26.22 11.59 -8.86
C LEU A 131 26.65 10.58 -9.92
N ASP A 132 25.71 9.88 -10.56
CA ASP A 132 25.99 8.85 -11.56
C ASP A 132 24.96 8.90 -12.72
N PRO A 133 25.20 9.77 -13.72
CA PRO A 133 24.30 9.90 -14.87
C PRO A 133 24.32 8.66 -15.77
N GLU A 134 25.43 7.91 -15.81
CA GLU A 134 25.57 6.75 -16.68
C GLU A 134 24.77 5.54 -16.15
N ALA A 135 24.87 5.22 -14.86
CA ALA A 135 24.05 4.18 -14.26
C ALA A 135 22.55 4.53 -14.32
N ALA A 136 22.20 5.81 -14.18
CA ALA A 136 20.83 6.28 -14.37
C ALA A 136 20.36 6.05 -15.82
N ALA A 137 21.20 6.31 -16.83
CA ALA A 137 20.91 6.03 -18.23
C ALA A 137 20.73 4.52 -18.49
N GLN A 138 21.63 3.67 -17.99
CA GLN A 138 21.53 2.22 -18.11
C GLN A 138 20.24 1.67 -17.46
N LYS A 139 19.84 2.19 -16.30
CA LYS A 139 18.56 1.84 -15.65
C LYS A 139 17.35 2.22 -16.52
N ARG A 140 17.41 3.34 -17.25
CA ARG A 140 16.36 3.74 -18.20
C ARG A 140 16.27 2.76 -19.37
N VAL A 141 17.40 2.36 -19.95
CA VAL A 141 17.46 1.38 -21.05
C VAL A 141 16.84 0.05 -20.60
N LYS A 142 17.30 -0.51 -19.47
CA LYS A 142 16.75 -1.77 -18.90
C LYS A 142 15.24 -1.68 -18.64
N LYS A 143 14.75 -0.53 -18.18
CA LYS A 143 13.31 -0.30 -17.97
C LYS A 143 12.53 -0.31 -19.29
N GLN A 144 13.09 0.29 -20.34
CA GLN A 144 12.48 0.32 -21.66
C GLN A 144 12.41 -1.08 -22.28
N GLU A 145 13.48 -1.86 -22.19
CA GLU A 145 13.53 -3.27 -22.62
C GLU A 145 12.49 -4.14 -21.89
N ARG A 146 12.36 -4.01 -20.57
CA ARG A 146 11.31 -4.71 -19.81
C ARG A 146 9.91 -4.31 -20.29
N ARG A 147 9.69 -3.04 -20.64
CA ARG A 147 8.41 -2.56 -21.16
C ARG A 147 8.10 -3.12 -22.55
N THR A 148 9.09 -3.19 -23.44
CA THR A 148 8.91 -3.75 -24.79
C THR A 148 8.67 -5.26 -24.72
N ALA A 149 9.45 -5.99 -23.91
CA ALA A 149 9.24 -7.43 -23.68
C ALA A 149 7.86 -7.74 -23.10
N GLY A 150 7.39 -6.97 -22.11
CA GLY A 150 6.05 -7.11 -21.55
C GLY A 150 4.93 -6.87 -22.57
N ARG A 151 5.10 -5.89 -23.46
CA ARG A 151 4.16 -5.65 -24.58
C ARG A 151 4.16 -6.81 -25.58
N LYS A 152 5.33 -7.35 -25.92
CA LYS A 152 5.48 -8.51 -26.82
C LYS A 152 4.75 -9.74 -26.26
N ARG A 153 5.00 -10.10 -25.00
CA ARG A 153 4.30 -11.21 -24.31
C ARG A 153 2.78 -11.04 -24.31
N LYS A 154 2.30 -9.82 -24.06
CA LYS A 154 0.85 -9.53 -24.12
C LYS A 154 0.29 -9.69 -25.54
N MET A 155 1.00 -9.24 -26.56
CA MET A 155 0.59 -9.41 -27.96
C MET A 155 0.58 -10.89 -28.36
N GLU A 156 1.58 -11.68 -27.96
CA GLU A 156 1.64 -13.12 -28.19
C GLU A 156 0.46 -13.84 -27.52
N MET A 157 0.17 -13.53 -26.26
CA MET A 157 -0.99 -14.08 -25.55
C MET A 157 -2.31 -13.76 -26.27
N ILE A 158 -2.47 -12.52 -26.76
CA ILE A 158 -3.67 -12.13 -27.52
C ILE A 158 -3.72 -12.87 -28.88
N ARG A 159 -2.58 -13.02 -29.55
CA ARG A 159 -2.49 -13.75 -30.83
C ARG A 159 -2.85 -15.22 -30.66
N GLN A 160 -2.34 -15.87 -29.61
CA GLN A 160 -2.67 -17.25 -29.26
C GLN A 160 -4.17 -17.40 -28.93
N ALA A 161 -4.73 -16.53 -28.09
CA ALA A 161 -6.16 -16.56 -27.77
C ALA A 161 -7.05 -16.39 -29.02
N ARG A 162 -6.69 -15.50 -29.95
CA ARG A 162 -7.39 -15.35 -31.23
C ARG A 162 -7.27 -16.59 -32.11
N GLY A 163 -6.11 -17.24 -32.13
CA GLY A 163 -5.91 -18.51 -32.86
C GLY A 163 -6.76 -19.66 -32.33
N LEU A 164 -7.11 -19.62 -31.03
CA LEU A 164 -8.04 -20.57 -30.39
C LEU A 164 -9.52 -20.15 -30.54
N GLY A 165 -9.83 -19.16 -31.38
CA GLY A 165 -11.21 -18.68 -31.59
C GLY A 165 -11.78 -17.80 -30.46
N LEU A 166 -10.98 -17.46 -29.44
CA LEU A 166 -11.44 -16.63 -28.33
C LEU A 166 -11.39 -15.14 -28.71
N VAL A 167 -12.55 -14.47 -28.62
CA VAL A 167 -12.65 -13.03 -28.88
C VAL A 167 -12.11 -12.23 -27.68
N VAL A 168 -10.87 -11.75 -27.79
CA VAL A 168 -10.28 -10.86 -26.79
C VAL A 168 -10.80 -9.43 -27.00
N LYS A 169 -11.82 -9.03 -26.23
CA LYS A 169 -12.34 -7.65 -26.22
C LYS A 169 -11.42 -6.71 -25.44
N ASN A 170 -11.14 -5.53 -26.01
CA ASN A 170 -10.43 -4.48 -25.28
C ASN A 170 -11.35 -3.86 -24.22
N LYS A 171 -10.86 -3.75 -22.96
CA LYS A 171 -11.63 -3.25 -21.81
C LYS A 171 -12.24 -1.84 -22.01
N LYS A 172 -11.67 -1.03 -22.91
CA LYS A 172 -12.23 0.27 -23.34
C LYS A 172 -13.49 0.14 -24.21
N GLN A 173 -13.59 -0.88 -25.06
CA GLN A 173 -14.78 -1.11 -25.91
C GLN A 173 -15.96 -1.72 -25.12
N ALA A 174 -15.68 -2.41 -24.01
CA ALA A 174 -16.73 -3.01 -23.17
C ALA A 174 -17.55 -1.96 -22.39
N LYS A 175 -16.93 -0.84 -21.97
CA LYS A 175 -17.61 0.23 -21.23
C LYS A 175 -18.46 1.17 -22.09
N GLY A 176 -18.17 1.28 -23.40
CA GLY A 176 -18.93 2.14 -24.31
C GLY A 176 -20.27 1.55 -24.80
N LYS A 177 -20.58 0.30 -24.46
CA LYS A 177 -21.77 -0.41 -24.95
C LYS A 177 -22.93 -0.49 -23.95
N GLN A 178 -22.76 0.10 -22.75
CA GLN A 178 -23.79 0.12 -21.70
C GLN A 178 -24.57 1.45 -21.64
N VAL A 179 -24.19 2.46 -22.41
CA VAL A 179 -24.90 3.75 -22.52
C VAL A 179 -25.50 3.82 -23.92
N GLY A 180 -26.69 3.25 -24.08
CA GLY A 180 -27.34 3.08 -25.36
C GLY A 180 -28.53 2.15 -25.24
N ARG A 181 -29.47 2.55 -24.38
CA ARG A 181 -30.83 2.04 -24.38
C ARG A 181 -31.75 3.18 -23.98
#